data_AF-A0A6H3NVL2-F1
#
_entry.id   AF-A0A6H3NVL2-F1
#
_cell.length_a   1.000
_cell.length_b   1.000
_cell.length_c   1.000
_cell.angle_alpha   90.00
_cell.angle_beta   90.00
_cell.angle_gamma   90.00
#
_symmetry.space_group_name_H-M   'P 1'
#
loop_
_entity.id
_entity.type
_entity.pdbx_description
1 polymer ?
#
loop_
_entity_poly.entity_id
_entity_poly.type
_entity_poly.pdbx_seq_one_letter_code
_entity_poly.pdbx_strand_id
1 'polypeptide(L)'
;MLFFSYYLTMYLVPPPPNETNLLQKWILDWKLYLQIADEILIFAVLALIPSIYQLANPWRKEESTTALFASGLVFFLVVPMFVLVDLLIGRLVYPVNSYPLSEDTIVFLLSMQVGTMHMISLVLALAILLYSISYRNKNKNGSLILVFGVLTFGFQMIASYSWLISPEVLLFCQLSFPIWILFVGISFVKVDSINL
;
A
#
# COMPACT_ATOMS: atom_id res chain seq x y z
N MET A 1 2.27 7.38 -7.82
CA MET A 1 1.49 7.05 -9.03
C MET A 1 1.23 5.56 -9.17
N LEU A 2 2.22 4.67 -9.04
CA LEU A 2 1.99 3.22 -9.20
C LEU A 2 0.98 2.63 -8.20
N PHE A 3 1.09 2.94 -6.90
CA PHE A 3 0.06 2.51 -5.92
C PHE A 3 -1.34 3.05 -6.23
N PHE A 4 -1.44 4.26 -6.80
CA PHE A 4 -2.73 4.80 -7.23
C PHE A 4 -3.33 3.93 -8.34
N SER A 5 -2.53 3.61 -9.36
CA SER A 5 -2.95 2.75 -10.47
C SER A 5 -3.30 1.33 -10.00
N TYR A 6 -2.56 0.78 -9.04
CA TYR A 6 -2.87 -0.52 -8.44
C TYR A 6 -4.25 -0.52 -7.77
N TYR A 7 -4.51 0.43 -6.87
CA TYR A 7 -5.80 0.51 -6.17
C TYR A 7 -6.97 0.76 -7.14
N LEU A 8 -6.76 1.60 -8.16
CA LEU A 8 -7.77 1.81 -9.20
C LEU A 8 -8.05 0.54 -10.00
N THR A 9 -7.02 -0.22 -10.37
CA THR A 9 -7.17 -1.48 -11.10
C THR A 9 -7.91 -2.52 -10.26
N MET A 10 -7.55 -2.64 -8.98
CA MET A 10 -8.23 -3.55 -8.06
C MET A 10 -9.69 -3.14 -7.79
N TYR A 11 -10.01 -1.85 -7.83
CA TYR A 11 -11.39 -1.38 -7.72
C TYR A 11 -12.26 -1.79 -8.92
N LEU A 12 -11.67 -1.92 -10.11
CA LEU A 12 -12.40 -2.39 -11.30
C LEU A 12 -12.76 -3.87 -11.23
N VAL A 13 -12.04 -4.65 -10.41
CA VAL A 13 -12.34 -6.06 -10.19
C VAL A 13 -13.46 -6.17 -9.15
N PRO A 14 -14.61 -6.79 -9.48
CA PRO A 14 -15.69 -6.96 -8.53
C PRO A 14 -15.23 -7.89 -7.39
N PRO A 15 -15.80 -7.74 -6.18
CA PRO A 15 -15.44 -8.60 -5.06
C PRO A 15 -15.64 -10.08 -5.42
N PRO A 16 -14.79 -10.99 -4.89
CA PRO A 16 -14.94 -12.41 -5.16
C PRO A 16 -16.31 -12.90 -4.66
N PRO A 17 -17.00 -13.78 -5.40
CA PRO A 17 -18.28 -14.34 -4.98
C PRO A 17 -18.11 -15.19 -3.70
N ASN A 18 -19.15 -15.20 -2.87
CA ASN A 18 -19.18 -16.04 -1.65
C ASN A 18 -19.31 -17.54 -1.96
N GLU A 19 -19.83 -17.89 -3.14
CA GLU A 19 -20.00 -19.28 -3.59
C GLU A 19 -18.69 -19.81 -4.20
N THR A 20 -18.11 -20.86 -3.60
CA THR A 20 -16.76 -21.33 -3.96
C THR A 20 -16.66 -21.87 -5.38
N ASN A 21 -17.73 -22.51 -5.87
CA ASN A 21 -17.85 -23.03 -7.23
C ASN A 21 -17.80 -21.92 -8.30
N LEU A 22 -18.08 -20.66 -7.94
CA LEU A 22 -18.02 -19.53 -8.86
C LEU A 22 -16.63 -18.86 -8.89
N LEU A 23 -15.74 -19.18 -7.96
CA LEU A 23 -14.44 -18.51 -7.83
C LEU A 23 -13.54 -18.73 -9.06
N GLN A 24 -13.51 -19.94 -9.60
CA GLN A 24 -12.72 -20.21 -10.81
C GLN A 24 -13.19 -19.38 -12.00
N LYS A 25 -14.51 -19.28 -12.18
CA LYS A 25 -15.09 -18.45 -13.24
C LYS A 25 -14.75 -16.97 -13.02
N TRP A 26 -14.87 -16.48 -11.78
CA TRP A 26 -14.51 -15.10 -11.44
C TRP A 26 -13.03 -14.81 -11.76
N ILE A 27 -12.11 -15.72 -11.44
CA ILE A 27 -10.68 -15.57 -11.79
C ILE A 27 -10.52 -15.47 -13.31
N LEU A 28 -11.19 -16.33 -14.08
CA LEU A 28 -11.09 -16.33 -15.55
C LEU A 28 -11.65 -15.04 -16.17
N ASP A 29 -12.81 -14.58 -15.68
CA ASP A 29 -13.50 -13.39 -16.18
C ASP A 29 -12.66 -12.11 -15.93
N TRP A 30 -11.93 -12.06 -14.80
CA TRP A 30 -11.15 -10.88 -14.36
C TRP A 30 -9.64 -11.06 -14.45
N LYS A 31 -9.18 -12.15 -15.08
CA LYS A 31 -7.77 -12.53 -15.16
C LYS A 31 -6.85 -11.40 -15.60
N LEU A 32 -7.24 -10.69 -16.66
CA LEU A 32 -6.43 -9.61 -17.24
C LEU A 32 -6.21 -8.47 -16.23
N TYR A 33 -7.25 -8.05 -15.51
CA TYR A 33 -7.15 -6.98 -14.52
C TYR A 33 -6.30 -7.40 -13.33
N LEU A 34 -6.45 -8.64 -12.88
CA LEU A 34 -5.63 -9.21 -11.81
C LEU A 34 -4.15 -9.30 -12.22
N GLN A 35 -3.85 -9.72 -13.47
CA GLN A 35 -2.47 -9.71 -14.00
C GLN A 35 -1.89 -8.30 -14.08
N ILE A 36 -2.66 -7.32 -14.56
CA ILE A 36 -2.20 -5.93 -14.60
C ILE A 36 -1.95 -5.39 -13.18
N ALA A 37 -2.84 -5.70 -12.24
CA ALA A 37 -2.68 -5.28 -10.84
C ALA A 37 -1.42 -5.88 -10.21
N ASP A 38 -1.13 -7.15 -10.48
CA ASP A 38 0.08 -7.85 -10.07
C ASP A 38 1.34 -7.13 -10.57
N GLU A 39 1.46 -6.93 -11.89
CA GLU A 39 2.62 -6.25 -12.47
C GLU A 39 2.79 -4.82 -11.94
N ILE A 40 1.69 -4.06 -11.78
CA ILE A 40 1.77 -2.71 -11.21
C ILE A 40 2.25 -2.75 -9.76
N LEU A 41 1.81 -3.74 -8.97
CA LEU A 41 2.13 -3.86 -7.57
C LEU A 41 3.63 -4.09 -7.36
N ILE A 42 4.24 -5.05 -8.06
CA ILE A 42 5.68 -5.29 -7.90
C ILE A 42 6.51 -4.05 -8.26
N PHE A 43 6.17 -3.33 -9.34
CA PHE A 43 6.85 -2.08 -9.67
C PHE A 43 6.57 -0.98 -8.64
N ALA A 44 5.36 -0.92 -8.06
CA ALA A 44 5.04 0.03 -6.99
C ALA A 44 5.90 -0.21 -5.75
N VAL A 45 6.09 -1.48 -5.37
CA VAL A 45 6.93 -1.87 -4.23
C VAL A 45 8.40 -1.54 -4.48
N LEU A 46 8.92 -1.85 -5.67
CA LEU A 46 10.30 -1.53 -6.04
C LEU A 46 10.54 0.00 -6.04
N ALA A 47 9.57 0.79 -6.47
CA ALA A 47 9.63 2.26 -6.41
C ALA A 47 9.46 2.82 -4.99
N LEU A 48 8.80 2.09 -4.09
CA LEU A 48 8.62 2.50 -2.69
C LEU A 48 9.96 2.54 -1.94
N ILE A 49 10.83 1.55 -2.17
CA ILE A 49 12.13 1.41 -1.51
C ILE A 49 12.96 2.71 -1.57
N PRO A 50 13.31 3.25 -2.76
CA PRO A 50 14.06 4.50 -2.84
C PRO A 50 13.26 5.71 -2.36
N SER A 51 11.93 5.70 -2.49
CA SER A 51 11.07 6.79 -2.00
C SER A 51 11.15 6.93 -0.48
N ILE A 52 11.09 5.81 0.24
CA ILE A 52 11.21 5.77 1.71
C ILE A 52 12.63 6.12 2.15
N TYR A 53 13.64 5.60 1.46
CA TYR A 53 15.03 5.94 1.72
C TYR A 53 15.29 7.45 1.58
N GLN A 54 14.67 8.10 0.59
CA GLN A 54 14.78 9.54 0.39
C GLN A 54 14.03 10.34 1.48
N LEU A 55 12.89 9.83 1.96
CA LEU A 55 12.12 10.47 3.03
C LEU A 55 12.90 10.48 4.35
N ALA A 56 13.53 9.38 4.72
CA ALA A 56 14.34 9.30 5.94
C ALA A 56 15.58 8.44 5.70
N ASN A 57 16.72 9.12 5.59
CA ASN A 57 17.98 8.51 5.22
C ASN A 57 18.79 8.20 6.50
N PRO A 58 19.08 6.91 6.79
CA PRO A 58 19.83 6.51 7.99
C PRO A 58 21.26 7.04 8.03
N TRP A 59 21.81 7.50 6.91
CA TRP A 59 23.16 8.06 6.83
C TRP A 59 23.20 9.57 7.06
N ARG A 60 22.05 10.25 7.19
CA ARG A 60 21.99 11.67 7.56
C ARG A 60 22.14 11.81 9.08
N LYS A 61 23.12 12.62 9.51
CA LYS A 61 23.44 12.83 10.94
C LYS A 61 22.30 13.40 11.77
N GLU A 62 21.38 14.14 11.15
CA GLU A 62 20.25 14.82 11.84
C GLU A 62 18.91 14.09 11.61
N GLU A 63 18.96 12.81 11.21
CA GLU A 63 17.73 12.06 11.00
C GLU A 63 17.05 11.71 12.32
N SER A 64 15.73 11.88 12.35
CA SER A 64 14.96 11.63 13.57
C SER A 64 14.83 10.14 13.82
N THR A 65 15.06 9.69 15.06
CA THR A 65 14.84 8.30 15.47
C THR A 65 13.41 7.82 15.16
N THR A 66 12.42 8.71 15.29
CA THR A 66 11.02 8.45 14.93
C THR A 66 10.85 8.19 13.42
N ALA A 67 11.49 8.97 12.57
CA ALA A 67 11.45 8.77 11.12
C ALA A 67 12.19 7.48 10.72
N LEU A 68 13.32 7.18 11.36
CA LEU A 68 14.05 5.92 11.13
C LEU A 68 13.24 4.69 11.55
N PHE A 69 12.53 4.78 12.68
CA PHE A 69 11.62 3.70 13.11
C PHE A 69 10.46 3.53 12.13
N ALA A 70 9.89 4.62 11.62
CA ALA A 70 8.87 4.57 10.57
C ALA A 70 9.41 3.94 9.26
N SER A 71 10.64 4.27 8.84
CA SER A 71 11.32 3.59 7.73
C SER A 71 11.49 2.11 7.99
N GLY A 72 11.88 1.73 9.20
CA GLY A 72 11.98 0.33 9.62
C GLY A 72 10.65 -0.42 9.47
N LEU A 73 9.55 0.16 9.95
CA LEU A 73 8.20 -0.43 9.77
C LEU A 73 7.88 -0.67 8.28
N VAL A 74 8.19 0.30 7.42
CA VAL A 74 7.90 0.16 5.98
C VAL A 74 8.81 -0.89 5.33
N PHE A 75 10.12 -0.84 5.58
CA PHE A 75 11.07 -1.76 4.96
C PHE A 75 10.92 -3.21 5.45
N PHE A 76 10.72 -3.41 6.75
CA PHE A 76 10.72 -4.75 7.32
C PHE A 76 9.35 -5.41 7.34
N LEU A 77 8.26 -4.64 7.26
CA LEU A 77 6.90 -5.19 7.30
C LEU A 77 6.12 -4.89 6.02
N VAL A 78 5.94 -3.63 5.66
CA VAL A 78 5.06 -3.24 4.54
C VAL A 78 5.57 -3.75 3.20
N VAL A 79 6.86 -3.59 2.90
CA VAL A 79 7.46 -4.05 1.64
C VAL A 79 7.32 -5.57 1.48
N PRO A 80 7.76 -6.42 2.43
CA PRO A 80 7.54 -7.87 2.34
C PRO A 80 6.07 -8.27 2.25
N MET A 81 5.18 -7.58 2.96
CA MET A 81 3.74 -7.87 2.89
C MET A 81 3.15 -7.54 1.51
N PHE A 82 3.55 -6.44 0.87
CA PHE A 82 3.12 -6.19 -0.51
C PHE A 82 3.70 -7.21 -1.49
N VAL A 83 4.95 -7.64 -1.33
CA VAL A 83 5.53 -8.74 -2.12
C VAL A 83 4.73 -10.03 -1.88
N LEU A 84 4.26 -10.29 -0.66
CA LEU A 84 3.38 -11.43 -0.40
C LEU A 84 2.05 -11.27 -1.15
N VAL A 85 1.42 -10.10 -1.11
CA VAL A 85 0.17 -9.84 -1.86
C VAL A 85 0.35 -10.07 -3.36
N ASP A 86 1.46 -9.60 -3.93
CA ASP A 86 1.87 -9.85 -5.31
C ASP A 86 1.94 -11.36 -5.59
N LEU A 87 2.72 -12.11 -4.81
CA LEU A 87 2.80 -13.57 -4.97
C LEU A 87 1.44 -14.29 -4.85
N LEU A 88 0.54 -13.80 -3.99
CA LEU A 88 -0.80 -14.36 -3.83
C LEU A 88 -1.67 -14.09 -5.07
N ILE A 89 -1.66 -12.86 -5.61
CA ILE A 89 -2.39 -12.50 -6.83
C ILE A 89 -1.78 -13.23 -8.04
N GLY A 90 -0.46 -13.20 -8.19
CA GLY A 90 0.27 -13.91 -9.23
C GLY A 90 -0.04 -15.40 -9.24
N ARG A 91 -0.19 -16.04 -8.06
CA ARG A 91 -0.59 -17.45 -7.98
C ARG A 91 -2.00 -17.71 -8.52
N LEU A 92 -2.93 -16.76 -8.39
CA LEU A 92 -4.29 -16.90 -8.93
C LEU A 92 -4.32 -16.84 -10.46
N VAL A 93 -3.43 -16.07 -11.09
CA VAL A 93 -3.52 -15.76 -12.52
C VAL A 93 -2.45 -16.41 -13.40
N TYR A 94 -1.27 -16.69 -12.85
CA TYR A 94 -0.18 -17.30 -13.59
C TYR A 94 -0.11 -18.81 -13.35
N PRO A 95 -0.07 -19.63 -14.41
CA PRO A 95 0.04 -21.09 -14.30
C PRO A 95 1.48 -21.51 -13.96
N VAL A 96 1.99 -21.08 -12.81
CA VAL A 96 3.33 -21.44 -12.34
C VAL A 96 3.38 -22.95 -12.13
N ASN A 97 4.24 -23.62 -12.90
CA ASN A 97 4.45 -25.08 -12.87
C ASN A 97 3.20 -25.94 -13.12
N SER A 98 2.12 -25.35 -13.66
CA SER A 98 0.84 -26.03 -13.93
C SER A 98 0.23 -26.78 -12.72
N TYR A 99 0.59 -26.39 -11.49
CA TYR A 99 -0.02 -26.99 -10.30
C TYR A 99 -1.51 -26.64 -10.23
N PRO A 100 -2.41 -27.61 -10.03
CA PRO A 100 -3.84 -27.35 -9.97
C PRO A 100 -4.19 -26.44 -8.77
N LEU A 101 -5.15 -25.55 -8.98
CA LEU A 101 -5.75 -24.72 -7.91
C LEU A 101 -7.11 -25.32 -7.55
N SER A 102 -7.19 -25.95 -6.37
CA SER A 102 -8.48 -26.35 -5.80
C SER A 102 -9.25 -25.14 -5.29
N GLU A 103 -10.57 -25.27 -5.13
CA GLU A 103 -11.41 -24.21 -4.56
C GLU A 103 -10.93 -23.79 -3.17
N ASP A 104 -10.59 -24.76 -2.31
CA ASP A 104 -10.05 -24.50 -0.96
C ASP A 104 -8.76 -23.66 -1.01
N THR A 105 -7.89 -23.93 -1.99
CA THR A 105 -6.66 -23.17 -2.18
C THR A 105 -6.97 -21.72 -2.59
N ILE A 106 -7.95 -21.52 -3.48
CA ILE A 106 -8.37 -20.17 -3.90
C ILE A 106 -8.93 -19.39 -2.70
N VAL A 107 -9.81 -19.99 -1.90
CA VAL A 107 -10.36 -19.38 -0.69
C VAL A 107 -9.25 -19.00 0.28
N PHE A 108 -8.28 -19.90 0.50
CA PHE A 108 -7.13 -19.63 1.34
C PHE A 108 -6.30 -18.44 0.84
N LEU A 109 -5.98 -18.39 -0.46
CA LEU A 109 -5.20 -17.30 -1.06
C LEU A 109 -5.92 -15.95 -0.91
N LEU A 110 -7.23 -15.90 -1.21
CA LEU A 110 -8.03 -14.68 -1.08
C LEU A 110 -8.15 -14.21 0.39
N SER A 111 -8.34 -15.14 1.32
CA SER A 111 -8.37 -14.85 2.76
C SER A 111 -7.03 -14.29 3.26
N MET A 112 -5.92 -14.93 2.86
CA MET A 112 -4.57 -14.47 3.17
C MET A 112 -4.29 -13.09 2.55
N GLN A 113 -4.78 -12.82 1.34
CA GLN A 113 -4.64 -11.51 0.70
C GLN A 113 -5.35 -10.43 1.50
N VAL A 114 -6.61 -10.66 1.91
CA VAL A 114 -7.37 -9.71 2.73
C VAL A 114 -6.69 -9.48 4.09
N GLY A 115 -6.27 -10.56 4.76
CA GLY A 115 -5.55 -10.47 6.04
C GLY A 115 -4.21 -9.74 5.92
N THR A 116 -3.48 -9.93 4.82
CA THR A 116 -2.22 -9.21 4.56
C THR A 116 -2.47 -7.73 4.31
N MET A 117 -3.50 -7.38 3.52
CA MET A 117 -3.89 -5.98 3.27
C MET A 117 -4.37 -5.27 4.54
N HIS A 118 -5.05 -5.98 5.45
CA HIS A 118 -5.38 -5.48 6.80
C HIS A 118 -4.11 -5.06 7.55
N MET A 119 -3.13 -5.96 7.64
CA MET A 119 -1.86 -5.70 8.32
C MET A 119 -1.07 -4.56 7.66
N ILE A 120 -1.00 -4.52 6.33
CA ILE A 120 -0.37 -3.43 5.58
C ILE A 120 -0.99 -2.09 5.98
N SER A 121 -2.32 -2.00 6.00
CA SER A 121 -3.03 -0.76 6.31
C SER A 121 -2.74 -0.28 7.73
N LEU A 122 -2.72 -1.18 8.72
CA LEU A 122 -2.39 -0.83 10.10
C LEU A 122 -0.94 -0.34 10.26
N VAL A 123 0.01 -1.05 9.66
CA VAL A 123 1.43 -0.67 9.75
C VAL A 123 1.69 0.64 8.99
N LEU A 124 1.08 0.82 7.82
CA LEU A 124 1.14 2.09 7.08
C LEU A 124 0.53 3.23 7.87
N ALA A 125 -0.62 3.04 8.52
CA ALA A 125 -1.23 4.05 9.36
C ALA A 125 -0.21 4.56 10.40
N LEU A 126 0.37 3.63 11.17
CA LEU A 126 1.36 3.96 12.19
C LEU A 126 2.59 4.65 11.60
N ALA A 127 3.17 4.11 10.52
CA ALA A 127 4.35 4.70 9.88
C ALA A 127 4.08 6.13 9.40
N ILE A 128 2.94 6.38 8.75
CA ILE A 128 2.53 7.69 8.25
C ILE A 128 2.39 8.70 9.40
N LEU A 129 1.78 8.30 10.51
CA LEU A 129 1.66 9.15 11.69
C LEU A 129 3.04 9.53 12.25
N LEU A 130 3.94 8.55 12.38
CA LEU A 130 5.29 8.76 12.90
C LEU A 130 6.15 9.66 12.01
N TYR A 131 6.10 9.46 10.68
CA TYR A 131 6.73 10.38 9.73
C TYR A 131 6.19 11.79 9.89
N SER A 132 4.87 11.93 9.95
CA SER A 132 4.22 13.23 10.00
C SER A 132 4.53 13.99 11.29
N ILE A 133 4.66 13.28 12.43
CA ILE A 133 5.16 13.83 13.69
C ILE A 133 6.61 14.28 13.56
N SER A 134 7.47 13.45 12.97
CA SER A 134 8.89 13.73 12.81
C SER A 134 9.15 14.96 11.93
N TYR A 135 8.37 15.13 10.86
CA TYR A 135 8.54 16.23 9.90
C TYR A 135 7.87 17.53 10.32
N ARG A 136 7.04 17.53 11.37
CA ARG A 136 6.29 18.70 11.87
C ARG A 136 7.17 19.94 12.05
N ASN A 137 8.39 19.77 12.58
CA ASN A 137 9.28 20.88 12.90
C ASN A 137 10.43 21.06 11.89
N LYS A 138 10.55 20.16 10.89
CA LYS A 138 11.64 20.16 9.92
C LYS A 138 11.34 20.96 8.64
N ASN A 139 10.09 21.39 8.45
CA ASN A 139 9.64 22.04 7.21
C ASN A 139 8.70 23.21 7.53
N LYS A 140 8.72 24.28 6.72
CA LYS A 140 7.76 25.41 6.80
C LYS A 140 6.31 24.92 6.71
N ASN A 141 6.06 23.86 5.94
CA ASN A 141 4.75 23.21 5.80
C ASN A 141 4.53 22.08 6.82
N GLY A 142 5.35 21.95 7.85
CA GLY A 142 5.32 20.81 8.77
C GLY A 142 4.01 20.63 9.53
N SER A 143 3.30 21.73 9.84
CA SER A 143 1.94 21.65 10.42
C SER A 143 0.94 21.02 9.45
N LEU A 144 1.00 21.36 8.16
CA LEU A 144 0.15 20.77 7.13
C LEU A 144 0.49 19.28 6.93
N ILE A 145 1.78 18.93 6.90
CA ILE A 145 2.24 17.53 6.85
C ILE A 145 1.65 16.72 8.00
N LEU A 146 1.63 17.28 9.21
CA LEU A 146 1.02 16.62 10.37
C LEU A 146 -0.49 16.41 10.20
N VAL A 147 -1.23 17.45 9.81
CA VAL A 147 -2.69 17.36 9.63
C VAL A 147 -3.04 16.32 8.55
N PHE A 148 -2.41 16.39 7.38
CA PHE A 148 -2.61 15.40 6.32
C PHE A 148 -2.19 13.99 6.77
N GLY A 149 -1.11 13.88 7.54
CA GLY A 149 -0.68 12.63 8.16
C GLY A 149 -1.72 12.01 9.08
N VAL A 150 -2.33 12.81 9.97
CA VAL A 150 -3.38 12.35 10.89
C VAL A 150 -4.64 11.91 10.13
N LEU A 151 -5.05 12.65 9.09
CA LEU A 151 -6.17 12.25 8.23
C LEU A 151 -5.87 10.93 7.51
N THR A 152 -4.67 10.81 6.93
CA THR A 152 -4.22 9.60 6.23
C THR A 152 -4.15 8.41 7.19
N PHE A 153 -3.64 8.60 8.41
CA PHE A 153 -3.69 7.60 9.48
C PHE A 153 -5.13 7.11 9.71
N GLY A 154 -6.09 8.03 9.88
CA GLY A 154 -7.49 7.67 10.07
C GLY A 154 -8.07 6.87 8.89
N PHE A 155 -7.76 7.28 7.66
CA PHE A 155 -8.19 6.55 6.46
C PHE A 155 -7.56 5.16 6.35
N GLN A 156 -6.27 5.01 6.66
CA GLN A 156 -5.62 3.68 6.67
C GLN A 156 -6.18 2.78 7.78
N MET A 157 -6.55 3.34 8.94
CA MET A 157 -7.26 2.58 9.97
C MET A 157 -8.61 2.07 9.48
N ILE A 158 -9.38 2.89 8.74
CA ILE A 158 -10.65 2.47 8.13
C ILE A 158 -10.39 1.41 7.05
N ALA A 159 -9.42 1.62 6.16
CA ALA A 159 -9.07 0.69 5.09
C ALA A 159 -8.63 -0.69 5.60
N SER A 160 -8.11 -0.77 6.83
CA SER A 160 -7.74 -2.05 7.44
C SER A 160 -8.92 -3.00 7.62
N TYR A 161 -10.15 -2.49 7.68
CA TYR A 161 -11.38 -3.30 7.79
C TYR A 161 -12.14 -3.33 6.45
N SER A 162 -11.45 -3.71 5.37
CA SER A 162 -12.00 -3.69 4.01
C SER A 162 -13.30 -4.46 3.82
N TRP A 163 -13.55 -5.49 4.64
CA TRP A 163 -14.77 -6.30 4.61
C TRP A 163 -15.98 -5.64 5.28
N LEU A 164 -15.81 -4.51 5.98
CA LEU A 164 -16.89 -3.78 6.66
C LEU A 164 -17.36 -2.53 5.90
N ILE A 165 -16.71 -2.20 4.78
CA ILE A 165 -16.94 -0.95 4.04
C ILE A 165 -17.19 -1.23 2.56
N SER A 166 -17.82 -0.28 1.87
CA SER A 166 -18.04 -0.41 0.42
C SER A 166 -16.72 -0.26 -0.37
N PRO A 167 -16.63 -0.84 -1.59
CA PRO A 167 -15.45 -0.72 -2.43
C PRO A 167 -15.04 0.74 -2.73
N GLU A 168 -16.00 1.65 -2.86
CA GLU A 168 -15.74 3.08 -3.10
C GLU A 168 -15.05 3.75 -1.91
N VAL A 169 -15.53 3.44 -0.69
CA VAL A 169 -14.94 3.96 0.55
C VAL A 169 -13.56 3.36 0.76
N LEU A 170 -13.40 2.06 0.50
CA LEU A 170 -12.10 1.39 0.56
C LEU A 170 -11.10 2.05 -0.40
N LEU A 171 -11.48 2.27 -1.66
CA LEU A 171 -10.64 2.93 -2.65
C LEU A 171 -10.22 4.32 -2.15
N PHE A 172 -11.18 5.15 -1.72
CA PHE A 172 -10.88 6.48 -1.20
C PHE A 172 -9.90 6.45 -0.03
N CYS A 173 -10.11 5.53 0.91
CA CYS A 173 -9.23 5.36 2.06
C CYS A 173 -7.83 4.88 1.64
N GLN A 174 -7.70 3.92 0.73
CA GLN A 174 -6.42 3.43 0.23
C GLN A 174 -5.65 4.50 -0.54
N LEU A 175 -6.33 5.31 -1.35
CA LEU A 175 -5.73 6.41 -2.11
C LEU A 175 -5.10 7.50 -1.23
N SER A 176 -5.49 7.59 0.05
CA SER A 176 -4.86 8.52 0.99
C SER A 176 -3.34 8.31 1.12
N PHE A 177 -2.85 7.07 1.05
CA PHE A 177 -1.43 6.75 1.16
C PHE A 177 -0.58 7.32 0.01
N PRO A 178 -0.84 7.00 -1.27
CA PRO A 178 -0.07 7.58 -2.37
C PRO A 178 -0.23 9.10 -2.46
N ILE A 179 -1.39 9.65 -2.09
CA ILE A 179 -1.60 11.11 -2.01
C ILE A 179 -0.69 11.73 -0.94
N TRP A 180 -0.63 11.13 0.25
CA TRP A 180 0.24 11.61 1.33
C TRP A 180 1.73 11.55 0.95
N ILE A 181 2.20 10.45 0.36
CA ILE A 181 3.60 10.34 -0.12
C ILE A 181 3.92 11.47 -1.11
N LEU A 182 3.04 11.71 -2.10
CA LEU A 182 3.26 12.76 -3.09
C LEU A 182 3.28 14.15 -2.44
N PHE A 183 2.35 14.42 -1.52
CA PHE A 183 2.28 15.69 -0.81
C PHE A 183 3.55 15.96 0.02
N VAL A 184 4.02 14.96 0.76
CA VAL A 184 5.25 15.05 1.55
C VAL A 184 6.46 15.22 0.63
N GLY A 185 6.58 14.41 -0.43
CA GLY A 185 7.67 14.51 -1.40
C GLY A 185 7.78 15.90 -2.03
N ILE A 186 6.67 16.48 -2.51
CA ILE A 186 6.64 17.84 -3.07
C ILE A 186 7.02 18.89 -2.02
N SER A 187 6.59 18.69 -0.77
CA SER A 187 6.88 19.61 0.33
C SER A 187 8.38 19.65 0.68
N PHE A 188 9.12 18.56 0.46
CA PHE A 188 10.56 18.52 0.68
C PHE A 188 11.37 19.02 -0.53
N VAL A 189 10.98 18.69 -1.77
CA VAL A 189 11.66 19.20 -2.98
C VAL A 189 11.66 20.73 -3.04
N LYS A 190 10.56 21.38 -2.66
CA LYS A 190 10.49 22.85 -2.64
C LYS A 190 11.44 23.50 -1.63
N VAL A 191 11.77 22.82 -0.54
CA VAL A 191 12.68 23.37 0.48
C VAL A 191 14.12 23.40 -0.03
N ASP A 192 14.56 22.36 -0.73
CA ASP A 192 15.91 22.30 -1.29
C ASP A 192 16.12 23.34 -2.41
N SER A 193 15.07 23.69 -3.17
CA SER A 193 15.14 24.71 -4.23
C SER A 193 15.19 26.16 -3.76
N ILE A 194 14.86 26.44 -2.49
CA ILE A 194 14.86 27.80 -1.91
C ILE A 194 16.20 28.11 -1.21
N ASN A 195 17.01 27.09 -0.95
CA ASN A 195 18.30 27.21 -0.28
C ASN A 195 19.51 27.15 -1.25
N LEU A 196 19.26 27.28 -2.55
CA LEU A 196 20.25 27.49 -3.62
C LEU A 196 20.20 28.95 -4.09
#